data_AF-A0AAU4P7V9-F1
#
_entry.id   AF-A0AAU4P7V9-F1
#
_cell.length_a   1.000
_cell.length_b   1.000
_cell.length_c   1.000
_cell.angle_alpha   90.00
_cell.angle_beta   90.00
_cell.angle_gamma   90.00
#
_symmetry.space_group_name_H-M   'P 1'
#
loop_
_entity.id
_entity.type
_entity.pdbx_description
1 polymer ?
#
loop_
_entity_poly.entity_id
_entity_poly.type
_entity_poly.pdbx_seq_one_letter_code
_entity_poly.pdbx_strand_id
1 'polypeptide(L)'
;MLFVLRYRNGEPEPLDMELLRQLLTPYIVDADEDLTDGVRIRTADGHEVELDINEVCIAVSRFPPGQFFEILARLVDRLGASLTLTDRPAVLRAEDDRPHLPDEAWRDEAVVVEMTGPALEEFVNGS
;
A
#
# COMPACT_ATOMS: atom_id res chain seq x y z
N MET A 1 -2.46 -5.76 -10.35
CA MET A 1 -2.16 -4.41 -9.84
C MET A 1 -2.20 -4.45 -8.33
N LEU A 2 -1.50 -3.54 -7.65
CA LEU A 2 -1.43 -3.47 -6.20
C LEU A 2 -2.01 -2.14 -5.72
N PHE A 3 -2.83 -2.16 -4.67
CA PHE A 3 -3.42 -0.97 -4.09
C PHE A 3 -3.21 -0.90 -2.58
N VAL A 4 -2.99 0.32 -2.07
CA VAL A 4 -3.07 0.63 -0.64
C VAL A 4 -4.38 1.38 -0.42
N LEU A 5 -5.27 0.79 0.38
CA LEU A 5 -6.62 1.28 0.65
C LEU A 5 -6.91 1.16 2.14
N ARG A 6 -7.38 2.24 2.75
CA ARG A 6 -7.93 2.19 4.11
C ARG A 6 -9.44 1.96 4.01
N TYR A 7 -9.94 1.00 4.76
CA TYR A 7 -11.37 0.75 4.86
C TYR A 7 -11.89 1.12 6.24
N ARG A 8 -13.14 1.58 6.29
CA ARG A 8 -13.90 1.78 7.52
C ARG A 8 -15.36 1.44 7.26
N ASN A 9 -15.90 0.53 8.06
CA ASN A 9 -17.28 0.05 7.94
C ASN A 9 -17.64 -0.43 6.51
N GLY A 10 -16.69 -1.03 5.81
CA GLY A 10 -16.85 -1.57 4.46
C GLY A 10 -16.59 -0.60 3.31
N GLU A 11 -16.32 0.68 3.60
CA GLU A 11 -16.10 1.71 2.59
C GLU A 11 -14.65 2.20 2.60
N PRO A 12 -14.06 2.55 1.43
CA PRO A 12 -12.79 3.26 1.37
C PRO A 12 -12.86 4.61 2.10
N GLU A 13 -11.90 4.87 2.97
CA GLU A 13 -11.74 6.14 3.69
C GLU A 13 -10.59 6.94 3.07
N PRO A 14 -10.67 8.29 3.03
CA PRO A 14 -9.56 9.10 2.59
C PRO A 14 -8.26 8.80 3.36
N LEU A 15 -7.14 8.79 2.64
CA LEU A 15 -5.81 8.66 3.18
C LEU A 15 -5.37 10.00 3.81
N ASP A 16 -4.52 9.91 4.84
CA ASP A 16 -3.83 11.08 5.36
C ASP A 16 -2.74 11.51 4.35
N MET A 17 -3.10 12.46 3.48
CA MET A 17 -2.24 12.93 2.39
C MET A 17 -0.99 13.67 2.90
N GLU A 18 -1.07 14.33 4.06
CA GLU A 18 0.09 14.98 4.67
C GLU A 18 1.09 13.92 5.14
N LEU A 19 0.60 12.90 5.84
CA LEU A 19 1.42 11.77 6.28
C LEU A 19 1.99 10.99 5.08
N LEU A 20 1.19 10.76 4.04
CA LEU A 20 1.64 10.12 2.81
C LEU A 20 2.81 10.88 2.19
N ARG A 21 2.69 12.21 2.03
CA ARG A 21 3.78 13.06 1.55
C ARG A 21 5.01 12.94 2.43
N GLN A 22 4.86 13.01 3.75
CA GLN A 22 5.98 12.88 4.69
C GLN A 22 6.70 11.52 4.56
N LEU A 23 5.96 10.43 4.35
CA LEU A 23 6.51 9.09 4.19
C LEU A 23 7.23 8.89 2.85
N LEU A 24 6.72 9.48 1.77
CA LEU A 24 7.29 9.34 0.44
C LEU A 24 8.43 10.32 0.15
N THR A 25 8.44 11.51 0.77
CA THR A 25 9.43 12.58 0.54
C THR A 25 10.88 12.09 0.43
N PRO A 26 11.37 11.15 1.28
CA PRO A 26 12.75 10.66 1.16
C PRO A 26 13.07 9.93 -0.15
N TYR A 27 12.07 9.47 -0.89
CA TYR A 27 12.21 8.62 -2.07
C TYR A 27 11.74 9.30 -3.37
N ILE A 28 11.02 10.43 -3.29
CA ILE A 28 10.49 11.11 -4.47
C ILE A 28 11.61 11.58 -5.39
N VAL A 29 11.49 11.25 -6.67
CA VAL A 29 12.31 11.82 -7.75
C VAL A 29 11.52 12.77 -8.64
N ASP A 30 10.20 12.58 -8.75
CA ASP A 30 9.30 13.45 -9.50
C ASP A 30 7.89 13.38 -8.88
N ALA A 31 7.30 14.53 -8.60
CA ALA A 31 5.95 14.66 -8.07
C ALA A 31 5.47 16.11 -8.15
N ASP A 32 4.17 16.31 -8.31
CA ASP A 32 3.52 17.60 -8.17
C ASP A 32 3.26 17.96 -6.69
N GLU A 33 2.70 19.15 -6.46
CA GLU A 33 2.41 19.69 -5.13
C GLU A 33 1.27 18.94 -4.43
N ASP A 34 0.39 18.28 -5.17
CA ASP A 34 -0.77 17.56 -4.64
C ASP A 34 -0.63 16.02 -4.74
N LEU A 35 0.49 15.53 -5.30
CA LEU A 35 0.78 14.10 -5.55
C LEU A 35 -0.19 13.42 -6.53
N THR A 36 -0.97 14.19 -7.29
CA THR A 36 -2.06 13.65 -8.12
C THR A 36 -1.64 13.33 -9.56
N ASP A 37 -0.57 13.95 -10.08
CA ASP A 37 -0.15 13.82 -11.48
C ASP A 37 0.96 12.77 -11.68
N GLY A 38 0.85 11.66 -10.97
CA GLY A 38 1.81 10.54 -11.01
C GLY A 38 3.05 10.84 -10.18
N VAL A 39 3.29 10.03 -9.15
CA VAL A 39 4.45 10.18 -8.28
C VAL A 39 5.48 9.14 -8.64
N ARG A 40 6.70 9.59 -8.97
CA ARG A 40 7.83 8.70 -9.16
C ARG A 40 8.73 8.71 -7.95
N ILE A 41 8.99 7.52 -7.42
CA ILE A 41 9.97 7.30 -6.36
C ILE A 41 11.16 6.51 -6.88
N ARG A 42 12.32 6.66 -6.23
CA ARG A 42 13.49 5.81 -6.44
C ARG A 42 13.91 5.16 -5.14
N THR A 43 14.03 3.85 -5.19
CA THR A 43 14.54 3.03 -4.10
C THR A 43 16.07 3.04 -4.06
N ALA A 44 16.66 2.71 -2.91
CA ALA A 44 18.09 2.70 -2.68
C ALA A 44 18.84 1.64 -3.51
N ASP A 45 18.15 0.56 -3.89
CA ASP A 45 18.63 -0.46 -4.83
C ASP A 45 18.55 -0.01 -6.30
N GLY A 46 18.06 1.20 -6.57
CA GLY A 46 18.11 1.86 -7.88
C GLY A 46 16.87 1.64 -8.75
N HIS A 47 15.82 1.00 -8.24
CA HIS A 47 14.56 0.87 -8.97
C HIS A 47 13.76 2.16 -8.94
N GLU A 48 13.09 2.47 -10.05
CA GLU A 48 12.11 3.55 -10.12
C GLU A 48 10.71 2.95 -10.15
N VAL A 49 9.82 3.53 -9.35
CA VAL A 49 8.44 3.09 -9.22
C VAL A 49 7.52 4.28 -9.42
N GLU A 50 6.51 4.07 -10.25
CA GLU A 50 5.43 5.02 -10.50
C GLU A 50 4.23 4.64 -9.63
N LEU A 51 3.74 5.62 -8.89
CA LEU A 51 2.61 5.53 -7.99
C LEU A 51 1.51 6.44 -8.52
N ASP A 52 0.33 5.87 -8.74
CA ASP A 52 -0.88 6.64 -9.02
C ASP A 52 -1.59 6.88 -7.69
N ILE A 53 -1.67 8.14 -7.26
CA ILE A 53 -2.21 8.50 -5.95
C ILE A 53 -3.45 9.36 -6.14
N ASN A 54 -4.48 9.06 -5.35
CA ASN A 54 -5.62 9.95 -5.15
C ASN A 54 -6.00 9.96 -3.66
N GLU A 55 -7.07 10.68 -3.33
CA GLU A 55 -7.52 10.86 -1.94
C GLU A 55 -7.80 9.56 -1.19
N VAL A 56 -8.14 8.46 -1.87
CA VAL A 56 -8.56 7.20 -1.23
C VAL A 56 -7.59 6.04 -1.44
N CYS A 57 -6.70 6.12 -2.43
CA CYS A 57 -5.80 5.01 -2.75
C CYS A 57 -4.45 5.42 -3.32
N ILE A 58 -3.49 4.50 -3.13
CA ILE A 58 -2.23 4.45 -3.87
C ILE A 58 -2.31 3.21 -4.75
N ALA A 59 -2.09 3.34 -6.05
CA ALA A 59 -2.01 2.22 -6.98
C ALA A 59 -0.60 2.09 -7.56
N VAL A 60 -0.15 0.84 -7.70
CA VAL A 60 1.18 0.50 -8.22
C VAL A 60 1.07 -0.61 -9.25
N SER A 61 1.52 -0.32 -10.47
CA SER A 61 1.50 -1.28 -11.58
C SER A 61 2.73 -2.19 -11.62
N ARG A 62 3.89 -1.70 -11.15
CA ARG A 62 5.17 -2.43 -11.15
C ARG A 62 5.80 -2.33 -9.77
N PHE A 63 6.02 -3.47 -9.14
CA PHE A 63 6.55 -3.58 -7.78
C PHE A 63 7.89 -4.34 -7.85
N PRO A 64 9.04 -3.62 -7.89
CA PRO A 64 10.35 -4.25 -7.89
C PRO A 64 10.63 -4.93 -6.53
N PRO A 65 11.56 -5.90 -6.48
CA PRO A 65 11.97 -6.53 -5.23
C PRO A 65 12.67 -5.53 -4.29
N GLY A 66 12.89 -5.92 -3.04
CA GLY A 66 13.71 -5.15 -2.11
C GLY A 66 13.01 -3.96 -1.48
N GLN A 67 13.64 -2.78 -1.51
CA GLN A 67 13.22 -1.66 -0.64
C GLN A 67 11.80 -1.17 -0.93
N PHE A 68 11.28 -1.38 -2.16
CA PHE A 68 9.90 -1.04 -2.46
C PHE A 68 8.92 -1.66 -1.46
N PHE A 69 9.12 -2.93 -1.08
CA PHE A 69 8.25 -3.59 -0.10
C PHE A 69 8.42 -3.04 1.32
N GLU A 70 9.61 -2.54 1.68
CA GLU A 70 9.82 -1.84 2.96
C GLU A 70 9.05 -0.51 3.01
N ILE A 71 9.08 0.25 1.91
CA ILE A 71 8.31 1.49 1.75
C ILE A 71 6.82 1.16 1.83
N LEU A 72 6.37 0.14 1.11
CA LEU A 72 4.98 -0.30 1.10
C LEU A 72 4.50 -0.72 2.50
N ALA A 73 5.27 -1.54 3.21
CA ALA A 73 4.96 -1.96 4.56
C ALA A 73 4.78 -0.75 5.50
N ARG A 74 5.68 0.23 5.40
CA ARG A 74 5.60 1.46 6.18
C ARG A 74 4.39 2.31 5.81
N LEU A 75 4.04 2.41 4.52
CA LEU A 75 2.84 3.13 4.08
C LEU A 75 1.57 2.48 4.65
N VAL A 76 1.42 1.17 4.46
CA VAL A 76 0.27 0.41 4.94
C VAL A 76 0.14 0.55 6.45
N ASP A 77 1.23 0.31 7.20
CA ASP A 77 1.24 0.41 8.67
C ASP A 77 0.82 1.80 9.17
N ARG A 78 1.48 2.84 8.66
CA ARG A 78 1.34 4.21 9.16
C ARG A 78 0.04 4.88 8.74
N LEU A 79 -0.51 4.52 7.58
CA LEU A 79 -1.80 5.05 7.11
C LEU A 79 -3.00 4.32 7.70
N GLY A 80 -2.77 3.20 8.40
CA GLY A 80 -3.85 2.36 8.89
C GLY A 80 -4.58 1.65 7.75
N ALA A 81 -3.87 1.34 6.68
CA ALA A 81 -4.44 0.82 5.45
C ALA A 81 -4.31 -0.71 5.36
N SER A 82 -4.98 -1.26 4.36
CA SER A 82 -4.81 -2.62 3.87
C SER A 82 -4.11 -2.60 2.52
N LEU A 83 -3.53 -3.73 2.15
CA LEU A 83 -2.92 -3.94 0.84
C LEU A 83 -3.80 -4.89 0.04
N THR A 84 -4.25 -4.50 -1.15
CA THR A 84 -5.07 -5.35 -2.02
C THR A 84 -4.36 -5.63 -3.33
N LEU A 85 -4.55 -6.84 -3.83
CA LEU A 85 -4.06 -7.27 -5.13
C LEU A 85 -5.23 -7.85 -5.91
N THR A 86 -5.26 -7.61 -7.23
CA THR A 86 -6.39 -8.01 -8.07
C THR A 86 -6.75 -9.51 -8.00
N ASP A 87 -5.76 -10.37 -7.77
CA ASP A 87 -5.90 -11.83 -7.82
C ASP A 87 -5.43 -12.54 -6.54
N ARG A 88 -5.30 -11.82 -5.42
CA ARG A 88 -4.89 -12.40 -4.12
C ARG A 88 -5.73 -11.82 -2.98
N PRO A 89 -5.84 -12.54 -1.85
CA PRO A 89 -6.50 -12.00 -0.68
C PRO A 89 -5.93 -10.66 -0.23
N ALA A 90 -6.78 -9.82 0.35
CA ALA A 90 -6.34 -8.59 1.00
C ALA A 90 -5.39 -8.91 2.15
N VAL A 91 -4.34 -8.10 2.29
CA VAL A 91 -3.37 -8.20 3.37
C VAL A 91 -3.68 -7.12 4.41
N LEU A 92 -3.75 -7.57 5.65
CA LEU A 92 -4.08 -6.78 6.83
C LEU A 92 -2.87 -6.66 7.76
N ARG A 93 -2.81 -5.56 8.50
CA ARG A 93 -1.77 -5.32 9.50
C ARG A 93 -2.05 -6.11 10.78
N ALA A 94 -3.32 -6.22 11.14
CA ALA A 94 -3.80 -6.94 12.30
C ALA A 94 -5.23 -7.45 12.07
N GLU A 95 -5.64 -8.43 12.87
CA GLU A 95 -7.01 -8.97 12.85
C GLU A 95 -8.07 -7.89 13.14
N ASP A 96 -7.72 -6.85 13.90
CA ASP A 96 -8.61 -5.73 14.20
C ASP A 96 -8.99 -4.90 12.95
N ASP A 97 -8.22 -5.01 11.86
CA ASP A 97 -8.55 -4.35 10.58
C ASP A 97 -9.62 -5.13 9.79
N ARG A 98 -9.77 -6.43 10.04
CA ARG A 98 -10.65 -7.33 9.26
C ARG A 98 -12.11 -6.86 9.25
N PRO A 99 -12.74 -6.47 10.38
CA PRO A 99 -14.13 -6.02 10.37
C PRO A 99 -14.39 -4.77 9.52
N HIS A 100 -13.35 -4.04 9.12
CA HIS A 100 -13.49 -2.85 8.29
C HIS A 100 -13.63 -3.14 6.80
N LEU A 101 -13.31 -4.36 6.34
CA LEU A 101 -13.42 -4.75 4.93
C LEU A 101 -14.86 -4.74 4.40
N PRO A 102 -15.06 -4.58 3.07
CA PRO A 102 -16.36 -4.38 2.42
C PRO A 102 -17.43 -5.42 2.77
N ASP A 103 -17.14 -6.69 2.50
CA ASP A 103 -18.09 -7.78 2.63
C ASP A 103 -17.48 -8.99 3.34
N GLU A 104 -18.32 -9.97 3.65
CA GLU A 104 -17.93 -11.18 4.37
C GLU A 104 -16.92 -12.03 3.59
N ALA A 105 -17.01 -12.10 2.26
CA ALA A 105 -16.07 -12.88 1.45
C ALA A 105 -14.65 -12.29 1.55
N TRP A 106 -14.54 -10.97 1.49
CA TRP A 106 -13.25 -10.28 1.71
C TRP A 106 -12.72 -10.52 3.12
N ARG A 107 -13.60 -10.50 4.12
CA ARG A 107 -13.23 -10.77 5.51
C ARG A 107 -12.78 -12.20 5.73
N ASP A 108 -13.35 -13.18 5.06
CA ASP A 108 -12.98 -14.58 5.23
C ASP A 108 -11.65 -14.90 4.54
N GLU A 109 -11.39 -14.30 3.38
CA GLU A 109 -10.18 -14.57 2.60
C GLU A 109 -8.96 -13.79 3.09
N ALA A 110 -9.16 -12.60 3.65
CA ALA A 110 -8.06 -11.71 4.02
C ALA A 110 -7.04 -12.38 4.96
N VAL A 111 -5.79 -11.97 4.85
CA VAL A 111 -4.69 -12.55 5.63
C VAL A 111 -3.98 -11.47 6.43
N VAL A 112 -3.57 -11.80 7.64
CA VAL A 112 -2.69 -10.93 8.43
C VAL A 112 -1.25 -11.31 8.11
N VAL A 113 -0.48 -10.32 7.67
CA VAL A 113 0.95 -10.45 7.39
C VAL A 113 1.69 -9.45 8.26
N GLU A 114 2.89 -9.79 8.71
CA GLU A 114 3.72 -8.84 9.43
C GLU A 114 4.06 -7.67 8.48
N MET A 115 3.86 -6.42 8.92
CA MET A 115 4.14 -5.22 8.11
C MET A 115 5.63 -4.92 8.02
N THR A 116 6.37 -5.85 7.41
CA THR A 116 7.79 -5.72 7.05
C THR A 116 7.95 -5.92 5.55
N GLY A 117 9.01 -5.35 4.98
CA GLY A 117 9.32 -5.52 3.56
C GLY A 117 9.42 -6.99 3.15
N PRO A 118 10.27 -7.81 3.82
CA PRO A 118 10.42 -9.21 3.46
C PRO A 118 9.11 -10.03 3.50
N ALA A 119 8.28 -9.83 4.52
CA ALA A 119 7.02 -10.58 4.65
C ALA A 119 6.00 -10.20 3.56
N LEU A 120 5.89 -8.91 3.22
CA LEU A 120 5.06 -8.47 2.11
C LEU A 120 5.60 -8.95 0.76
N GLU A 121 6.91 -8.90 0.56
CA GLU A 121 7.55 -9.37 -0.67
C GLU A 121 7.28 -10.86 -0.90
N GLU A 122 7.46 -11.68 0.14
CA GLU A 122 7.16 -13.12 0.11
C GLU A 122 5.68 -13.37 -0.23
N PHE A 123 4.76 -12.65 0.44
CA PHE A 123 3.33 -12.79 0.16
C PHE A 123 2.95 -12.39 -1.27
N VAL A 124 3.52 -11.30 -1.79
CA VAL A 124 3.16 -10.74 -3.11
C VAL A 124 3.76 -11.56 -4.25
N ASN A 125 5.03 -11.94 -4.14
CA ASN A 125 5.71 -12.69 -5.20
C ASN A 125 5.35 -14.18 -5.17
N GLY A 126 4.81 -14.67 -4.06
CA GLY A 126 4.47 -16.08 -3.86
C GLY A 126 5.70 -16.89 -3.47
N SER A 127 5.52 -17.70 -2.44
CA SER A 127 6.40 -18.84 -2.13
C SER A 127 6.38 -19.88 -3.25
#